data_AF-A0A2K0TQI2-F1
#
_entry.id   AF-A0A2K0TQI2-F1
#
_cell.length_a   1.000
_cell.length_b   1.000
_cell.length_c   1.000
_cell.angle_alpha   90.00
_cell.angle_beta   90.00
_cell.angle_gamma   90.00
#
_symmetry.space_group_name_H-M   'P 1'
#
loop_
_entity.id
_entity.type
_entity.pdbx_description
1 polymer ?
#
loop_
_entity_poly.entity_id
_entity_poly.type
_entity_poly.pdbx_seq_one_letter_code
_entity_poly.pdbx_strand_id
1 'polypeptide(L)'
;MVSLDDNAAYVRWTLDNPSRSNGLNLNVVTEAVTGDELAAAFSKVTGKKSVYKDVSLDEYFRLPIFPDPDAKMGASGASSANTVLTVRKNFSGLWNSWKDELWMGDYQVLDRVLPTRIKSVEEWMIKTGYTGKAAPLLKDFKLVQK
;
A
#
# COMPACT_ATOMS: atom_id res chain seq x y z
N MET A 1 -4.92 2.86 -0.07
CA MET A 1 -3.73 3.20 0.75
C MET A 1 -4.12 3.23 2.22
N VAL A 2 -3.20 2.94 3.15
CA VAL A 2 -3.42 3.08 4.60
C VAL A 2 -2.19 3.69 5.29
N SER A 3 -2.42 4.61 6.22
CA SER A 3 -1.38 5.15 7.11
C SER A 3 -1.05 4.14 8.22
N LEU A 4 0.22 3.80 8.37
CA LEU A 4 0.66 2.90 9.45
C LEU A 4 0.47 3.51 10.85
N ASP A 5 0.55 4.83 10.98
CA ASP A 5 0.34 5.52 12.26
C ASP A 5 -1.09 5.34 12.78
N ASP A 6 -2.08 5.31 11.86
CA ASP A 6 -3.48 5.16 12.22
C ASP A 6 -3.86 3.69 12.50
N ASN A 7 -3.15 2.72 11.90
CA ASN A 7 -3.44 1.30 12.04
C ASN A 7 -3.45 0.83 13.50
N ALA A 8 -2.49 1.29 14.31
CA ALA A 8 -2.42 0.92 15.72
C ALA A 8 -3.66 1.36 16.50
N ALA A 9 -4.24 2.51 16.16
CA ALA A 9 -5.44 3.03 16.81
C ALA A 9 -6.68 2.19 16.48
N TYR A 10 -6.84 1.72 15.24
CA TYR A 10 -7.96 0.83 14.88
C TYR A 10 -7.84 -0.56 15.53
N VAL A 11 -6.63 -1.10 15.60
CA VAL A 11 -6.35 -2.36 16.32
C VAL A 11 -6.71 -2.20 17.79
N ARG A 12 -6.23 -1.13 18.43
CA ARG A 12 -6.57 -0.83 19.82
C ARG A 12 -8.07 -0.69 20.02
N TRP A 13 -8.76 0.08 19.17
CA TRP A 13 -10.21 0.25 19.27
C TRP A 13 -10.95 -1.09 19.19
N THR A 14 -10.52 -1.98 18.29
CA THR A 14 -11.10 -3.31 18.11
C THR A 14 -10.99 -4.12 19.41
N LEU A 15 -9.84 -4.08 20.08
CA LEU A 15 -9.61 -4.80 21.34
C LEU A 15 -10.34 -4.17 22.53
N ASP A 16 -10.42 -2.84 22.58
CA ASP A 16 -11.08 -2.11 23.66
C ASP A 16 -12.62 -2.13 23.57
N ASN A 17 -13.19 -2.50 22.41
CA ASN A 17 -14.63 -2.43 22.15
C ASN A 17 -15.24 -3.76 21.64
N PRO A 18 -15.04 -4.91 22.34
CA PRO A 18 -15.50 -6.22 21.86
C PRO A 18 -17.01 -6.28 21.58
N SER A 19 -17.83 -5.54 22.33
CA SER A 19 -19.28 -5.48 22.08
C SER A 19 -19.66 -4.86 20.73
N ARG A 20 -18.75 -4.07 20.13
CA ARG A 20 -18.93 -3.39 18.84
C ARG A 20 -18.08 -3.99 17.73
N SER A 21 -16.98 -4.65 18.06
CA SER A 21 -15.98 -5.13 17.10
C SER A 21 -16.04 -6.64 16.86
N ASN A 22 -16.64 -7.43 17.76
CA ASN A 22 -16.73 -8.88 17.57
C ASN A 22 -17.47 -9.23 16.28
N GLY A 23 -16.81 -10.02 15.41
CA GLY A 23 -17.35 -10.42 14.11
C GLY A 23 -17.32 -9.33 13.03
N LEU A 24 -16.85 -8.11 13.34
CA LEU A 24 -16.71 -7.04 12.37
C LEU A 24 -15.45 -7.26 11.51
N ASN A 25 -15.61 -7.26 10.19
CA ASN A 25 -14.50 -7.16 9.27
C ASN A 25 -14.19 -5.67 9.00
N LEU A 26 -13.28 -5.08 9.77
CA LEU A 26 -12.95 -3.66 9.67
C LEU A 26 -11.90 -3.41 8.57
N ASN A 27 -12.36 -3.02 7.38
CA ASN A 27 -11.49 -2.62 6.27
C ASN A 27 -10.91 -1.22 6.50
N VAL A 28 -9.70 -1.14 7.04
CA VAL A 28 -9.00 0.13 7.29
C VAL A 28 -8.34 0.65 6.01
N VAL A 29 -8.83 1.79 5.52
CA VAL A 29 -8.31 2.47 4.33
C VAL A 29 -8.24 3.97 4.62
N THR A 30 -7.09 4.59 4.39
CA THR A 30 -6.93 6.05 4.46
C THR A 30 -7.66 6.69 3.29
N GLU A 31 -7.36 6.23 2.09
CA GLU A 31 -7.88 6.75 0.82
C GLU A 31 -7.78 5.66 -0.26
N ALA A 32 -8.83 5.53 -1.08
CA ALA A 32 -8.82 4.81 -2.34
C ALA A 32 -8.37 5.78 -3.44
N VAL A 33 -7.06 5.85 -3.65
CA VAL A 33 -6.43 6.82 -4.56
C VAL A 33 -6.10 6.17 -5.90
N THR A 34 -6.42 6.86 -6.99
CA THR A 34 -6.03 6.48 -8.36
C THR A 34 -4.58 6.87 -8.65
N GLY A 35 -4.01 6.35 -9.74
CA GLY A 35 -2.67 6.71 -10.17
C GLY A 35 -2.51 8.21 -10.46
N ASP A 36 -3.49 8.81 -11.14
CA ASP A 36 -3.47 10.24 -11.51
C ASP A 36 -3.59 11.14 -10.28
N GLU A 37 -4.47 10.80 -9.33
CA GLU A 37 -4.62 11.52 -8.07
C GLU A 37 -3.34 11.45 -7.23
N LEU A 38 -2.68 10.27 -7.18
CA LEU A 38 -1.41 10.12 -6.50
C LEU A 38 -0.31 11.00 -7.14
N ALA A 39 -0.24 11.05 -8.46
CA ALA A 39 0.71 11.89 -9.18
C ALA A 39 0.44 13.39 -8.96
N ALA A 40 -0.82 13.79 -8.92
CA ALA A 40 -1.24 15.15 -8.63
C ALA A 40 -0.88 15.56 -7.19
N ALA A 41 -1.22 14.74 -6.20
CA ALA A 41 -0.89 14.98 -4.79
C ALA A 41 0.63 15.06 -4.57
N PHE A 42 1.40 14.14 -5.16
CA PHE A 42 2.86 14.19 -5.13
C PHE A 42 3.39 15.50 -5.70
N SER A 43 2.89 15.93 -6.86
CA SER A 43 3.36 17.15 -7.52
C SER A 43 3.04 18.38 -6.69
N LYS A 44 1.85 18.43 -6.09
CA LYS A 44 1.40 19.51 -5.23
C LYS A 44 2.26 19.64 -3.97
N VAL A 45 2.53 18.52 -3.29
CA VAL A 45 3.27 18.56 -2.01
C VAL A 45 4.77 18.77 -2.22
N THR A 46 5.36 18.15 -3.25
CA THR A 46 6.82 18.18 -3.46
C THR A 46 7.30 19.28 -4.41
N GLY A 47 6.40 19.90 -5.18
CA GLY A 47 6.73 20.82 -6.27
C GLY A 47 7.39 20.16 -7.49
N LYS A 48 7.54 18.84 -7.49
CA LYS A 48 8.18 18.09 -8.58
C LYS A 48 7.14 17.61 -9.57
N LYS A 49 7.42 17.77 -10.87
CA LYS A 49 6.54 17.24 -11.91
C LYS A 49 6.44 15.71 -11.79
N SER A 50 5.23 15.19 -11.69
CA SER A 50 4.93 13.76 -11.70
C SER A 50 3.80 13.45 -12.68
N VAL A 51 3.83 12.24 -13.23
CA VAL A 51 2.81 11.70 -14.13
C VAL A 51 2.58 10.24 -13.77
N TYR A 52 1.33 9.81 -13.80
CA TYR A 52 1.03 8.39 -13.80
C TYR A 52 1.15 7.84 -15.23
N LYS A 53 1.71 6.64 -15.34
CA LYS A 53 1.79 5.90 -16.60
C LYS A 53 1.31 4.49 -16.32
N ASP A 54 0.20 4.11 -16.95
CA ASP A 54 -0.21 2.71 -16.96
C ASP A 54 0.75 1.92 -17.86
N VAL A 55 1.47 0.97 -17.26
CA VAL A 55 2.40 0.07 -17.94
C VAL A 55 1.84 -1.34 -17.88
N SER A 56 2.10 -2.13 -18.91
CA SER A 56 1.70 -3.54 -18.88
C SER A 56 2.44 -4.30 -17.76
N LEU A 57 1.83 -5.38 -17.27
CA LEU A 57 2.50 -6.26 -16.30
C LEU A 57 3.82 -6.81 -16.85
N ASP A 58 3.89 -7.10 -18.15
CA ASP A 58 5.12 -7.55 -18.81
C ASP A 58 6.23 -6.49 -18.75
N GLU A 59 5.90 -5.22 -18.99
CA GLU A 59 6.85 -4.11 -18.82
C GLU A 59 7.26 -3.93 -17.35
N TYR A 60 6.31 -4.04 -16.42
CA TYR A 60 6.57 -3.94 -14.98
C TYR A 60 7.56 -4.99 -14.49
N PHE A 61 7.41 -6.25 -14.91
CA PHE A 61 8.31 -7.34 -14.50
C PHE A 61 9.64 -7.38 -15.26
N ARG A 62 9.85 -6.51 -16.26
CA ARG A 62 11.17 -6.28 -16.88
C ARG A 62 12.02 -5.26 -16.13
N LEU A 63 11.47 -4.60 -15.09
CA LEU A 63 12.22 -3.63 -14.31
C LEU A 63 13.38 -4.31 -13.55
N PRO A 64 14.57 -3.68 -13.44
CA PRO A 64 15.74 -4.27 -12.80
C PRO A 64 15.57 -4.67 -11.32
N ILE A 65 14.51 -4.19 -10.67
CA ILE A 65 14.15 -4.56 -9.29
C ILE A 65 13.61 -5.99 -9.16
N PHE A 66 13.25 -6.63 -10.28
CA PHE A 66 12.80 -8.02 -10.33
C PHE A 66 13.90 -8.89 -10.98
N PRO A 67 14.92 -9.34 -10.23
CA PRO A 67 15.97 -10.19 -10.77
C PRO A 67 15.43 -11.54 -11.28
N ASP A 68 14.39 -12.06 -10.62
CA ASP A 68 13.63 -13.24 -11.04
C ASP A 68 12.14 -13.05 -10.69
N PRO A 69 11.31 -12.57 -11.64
CA PRO A 69 9.87 -12.43 -11.43
C PRO A 69 9.14 -13.77 -11.20
N ASP A 70 9.73 -14.89 -11.62
CA ASP A 70 9.10 -16.20 -11.54
C ASP A 70 9.58 -17.01 -10.31
N ALA A 71 10.45 -16.41 -9.49
CA ALA A 71 10.81 -16.90 -8.17
C ALA A 71 9.57 -17.07 -7.28
N LYS A 72 9.50 -18.20 -6.57
CA LYS A 72 8.45 -18.50 -5.60
C LYS A 72 8.65 -17.70 -4.32
N MET A 73 7.61 -17.01 -3.85
CA MET A 73 7.61 -16.28 -2.58
C MET A 73 7.16 -17.19 -1.43
N GLY A 74 8.03 -17.39 -0.44
CA GLY A 74 7.72 -18.14 0.78
C GLY A 74 8.92 -18.27 1.71
N ALA A 75 8.72 -18.00 3.01
CA ALA A 75 9.79 -18.02 4.02
C ALA A 75 10.35 -19.43 4.32
N SER A 76 9.61 -20.49 3.94
CA SER A 76 9.91 -21.88 4.30
C SER A 76 10.50 -22.71 3.16
N GLY A 77 10.82 -22.07 2.01
CA GLY A 77 11.13 -22.80 0.78
C GLY A 77 9.88 -23.39 0.11
N ALA A 78 10.08 -24.04 -1.04
CA ALA A 78 8.99 -24.70 -1.75
C ALA A 78 8.44 -25.87 -0.92
N SER A 79 7.27 -25.68 -0.33
CA SER A 79 6.46 -26.80 0.14
C SER A 79 6.14 -27.74 -1.03
N SER A 80 6.06 -29.05 -0.78
CA SER A 80 5.54 -30.03 -1.74
C SER A 80 4.08 -29.75 -2.13
N ALA A 81 3.37 -28.97 -1.30
CA ALA A 81 2.12 -28.34 -1.68
C ALA A 81 2.45 -27.11 -2.57
N ASN A 82 2.01 -27.12 -3.82
CA ASN A 82 2.13 -26.02 -4.80
C ASN A 82 1.34 -24.74 -4.41
N THR A 83 1.31 -24.38 -3.13
CA THR A 83 0.53 -23.28 -2.56
C THR A 83 1.25 -21.94 -2.58
N VAL A 84 2.55 -21.93 -2.93
CA VAL A 84 3.35 -20.70 -3.01
C VAL A 84 3.17 -20.01 -4.36
N LEU A 85 2.97 -18.69 -4.33
CA LEU A 85 2.83 -17.85 -5.52
C LEU A 85 4.20 -17.39 -6.00
N THR A 86 4.36 -17.19 -7.31
CA THR A 86 5.53 -16.47 -7.83
C THR A 86 5.42 -14.98 -7.51
N VAL A 87 6.54 -14.26 -7.53
CA VAL A 87 6.56 -12.78 -7.43
C VAL A 87 5.60 -12.20 -8.47
N ARG A 88 5.70 -12.65 -9.72
CA ARG A 88 4.83 -12.26 -10.84
C ARG A 88 3.36 -12.45 -10.48
N LYS A 89 2.95 -13.66 -10.09
CA LYS A 89 1.54 -13.97 -9.83
C LYS A 89 0.97 -13.15 -8.67
N ASN A 90 1.75 -12.93 -7.62
CA ASN A 90 1.30 -12.15 -6.46
C ASN A 90 1.13 -10.66 -6.80
N PHE A 91 2.14 -10.01 -7.38
CA PHE A 91 2.07 -8.59 -7.73
C PHE A 91 1.07 -8.33 -8.87
N SER A 92 0.90 -9.26 -9.82
CA SER A 92 -0.20 -9.17 -10.80
C SER A 92 -1.57 -9.14 -10.12
N GLY A 93 -1.81 -10.02 -9.14
CA GLY A 93 -3.05 -10.03 -8.38
C GLY A 93 -3.27 -8.72 -7.60
N LEU A 94 -2.21 -8.20 -6.96
CA LEU A 94 -2.24 -6.92 -6.26
C LEU A 94 -2.66 -5.77 -7.17
N TRP A 95 -1.98 -5.61 -8.32
CA TRP A 95 -2.25 -4.49 -9.24
C TRP A 95 -3.63 -4.59 -9.89
N ASN A 96 -4.06 -5.79 -10.28
CA ASN A 96 -5.40 -5.98 -10.83
C ASN A 96 -6.48 -5.68 -9.79
N SER A 97 -6.29 -6.10 -8.53
CA SER A 97 -7.25 -5.78 -7.46
C SER A 97 -7.34 -4.27 -7.19
N TRP A 98 -6.25 -3.52 -7.38
CA TRP A 98 -6.28 -2.07 -7.31
C TRP A 98 -7.02 -1.48 -8.51
N LYS A 99 -6.72 -1.93 -9.74
CA LYS A 99 -7.40 -1.46 -10.97
C LYS A 99 -8.91 -1.71 -10.91
N ASP A 100 -9.34 -2.81 -10.30
CA ASP A 100 -10.75 -3.18 -10.13
C ASP A 100 -11.39 -2.54 -8.87
N GLU A 101 -10.70 -1.60 -8.22
CA GLU A 101 -11.20 -0.82 -7.07
C GLU A 101 -11.67 -1.67 -5.88
N LEU A 102 -11.07 -2.85 -5.68
CA LEU A 102 -11.52 -3.82 -4.66
C LEU A 102 -11.15 -3.44 -3.22
N TRP A 103 -10.47 -2.32 -3.00
CA TRP A 103 -9.89 -1.90 -1.71
C TRP A 103 -10.61 -0.70 -1.09
N MET A 104 -11.93 -0.80 -0.96
CA MET A 104 -12.77 0.24 -0.35
C MET A 104 -12.97 0.02 1.15
N GLY A 105 -12.82 1.09 1.93
CA GLY A 105 -13.07 1.10 3.37
C GLY A 105 -14.43 1.69 3.73
N ASP A 106 -14.95 1.35 4.92
CA ASP A 106 -16.12 2.01 5.49
C ASP A 106 -15.69 3.32 6.17
N TYR A 107 -15.59 4.39 5.38
CA TYR A 107 -15.11 5.69 5.88
C TYR A 107 -15.96 6.25 7.03
N GLN A 108 -17.24 5.91 7.13
CA GLN A 108 -18.09 6.38 8.24
C GLN A 108 -17.71 5.69 9.55
N VAL A 109 -17.45 4.38 9.52
CA VAL A 109 -16.91 3.66 10.68
C VAL A 109 -15.52 4.19 11.03
N LEU A 110 -14.65 4.36 10.04
CA LEU A 110 -13.28 4.84 10.27
C LEU A 110 -13.26 6.24 10.90
N ASP A 111 -14.05 7.18 10.38
CA ASP A 111 -14.18 8.54 10.93
C ASP A 111 -14.75 8.55 12.36
N ARG A 112 -15.65 7.61 12.68
CA ARG A 112 -16.19 7.49 14.04
C ARG A 112 -15.18 6.89 15.03
N VAL A 113 -14.38 5.93 14.58
CA VAL A 113 -13.38 5.25 15.42
C VAL A 113 -12.18 6.15 15.67
N LEU A 114 -11.69 6.83 14.63
CA LEU A 114 -10.54 7.72 14.70
C LEU A 114 -10.85 9.02 13.94
N PRO A 115 -11.54 10.00 14.57
CA PRO A 115 -11.89 11.27 13.92
C PRO A 115 -10.68 12.07 13.43
N THR A 116 -9.52 11.86 14.06
CA THR A 116 -8.24 12.51 13.75
C THR A 116 -7.38 11.72 12.77
N ARG A 117 -7.94 10.70 12.12
CA ARG A 117 -7.20 9.89 11.13
C ARG A 117 -6.73 10.74 9.98
N ILE A 118 -5.67 10.30 9.33
CA ILE A 118 -5.27 10.83 8.04
C ILE A 118 -6.32 10.39 7.00
N LYS A 119 -6.75 11.34 6.16
CA LYS A 119 -7.84 11.14 5.19
C LYS A 119 -7.38 11.08 3.74
N SER A 120 -6.17 11.55 3.43
CA SER A 120 -5.63 11.50 2.07
C SER A 120 -4.12 11.28 2.04
N VAL A 121 -3.62 10.87 0.87
CA VAL A 121 -2.18 10.78 0.61
C VAL A 121 -1.51 12.15 0.68
N GLU A 122 -2.20 13.22 0.28
CA GLU A 122 -1.68 14.59 0.42
C GLU A 122 -1.45 14.94 1.90
N GLU A 123 -2.45 14.69 2.75
CA GLU A 123 -2.34 14.94 4.19
C GLU A 123 -1.22 14.11 4.82
N TRP A 124 -1.12 12.83 4.43
CA TRP A 124 -0.02 11.97 4.85
C TRP A 124 1.34 12.58 4.47
N MET A 125 1.52 12.96 3.20
CA MET A 125 2.78 13.52 2.70
C MET A 125 3.16 14.80 3.46
N ILE A 126 2.21 15.68 3.74
CA ILE A 126 2.44 16.92 4.51
C ILE A 126 2.86 16.57 5.95
N LYS A 127 2.10 15.71 6.64
CA LYS A 127 2.33 15.36 8.04
C LYS A 127 3.67 14.66 8.27
N THR A 128 4.11 13.83 7.33
CA THR A 128 5.40 13.13 7.44
C THR A 128 6.58 13.91 6.87
N GLY A 129 6.35 15.12 6.33
CA GLY A 129 7.40 15.89 5.64
C GLY A 129 7.96 15.18 4.41
N TYR A 130 7.11 14.46 3.67
CA TYR A 130 7.53 13.67 2.51
C TYR A 130 8.10 14.56 1.41
N THR A 131 9.37 14.34 1.05
CA THR A 131 10.10 15.18 0.09
C THR A 131 10.17 14.58 -1.32
N GLY A 132 9.68 13.34 -1.50
CA GLY A 132 9.88 12.58 -2.74
C GLY A 132 11.37 12.31 -3.06
N LYS A 133 12.25 12.30 -2.07
CA LYS A 133 13.63 11.82 -2.20
C LYS A 133 13.66 10.33 -1.87
N ALA A 134 14.41 9.56 -2.66
CA ALA A 134 14.63 8.15 -2.35
C ALA A 134 15.32 8.02 -0.98
N ALA A 135 14.77 7.17 -0.13
CA ALA A 135 15.34 6.83 1.16
C ALA A 135 15.24 5.31 1.36
N PRO A 136 16.25 4.67 1.97
CA PRO A 136 16.16 3.26 2.33
C PRO A 136 15.11 3.11 3.45
N LEU A 137 13.99 2.44 3.15
CA LEU A 137 12.92 2.19 4.12
C LEU A 137 13.18 0.93 4.95
N LEU A 138 13.83 -0.07 4.37
CA LEU A 138 14.22 -1.30 5.06
C LEU A 138 15.67 -1.18 5.49
N LYS A 139 15.97 -1.60 6.73
CA LYS A 139 17.32 -1.55 7.31
C LYS A 139 18.37 -2.28 6.47
N ASP A 140 17.94 -3.31 5.75
CA ASP A 140 18.82 -4.19 4.96
C ASP A 140 18.78 -3.88 3.46
N PHE A 141 17.96 -2.93 3.01
CA PHE A 141 17.83 -2.59 1.59
C PHE A 141 18.83 -1.51 1.20
N LYS A 142 19.83 -1.90 0.40
CA LYS A 142 20.76 -0.97 -0.24
C LYS A 142 20.19 -0.54 -1.59
N LEU A 143 19.99 0.76 -1.78
CA LEU A 143 19.73 1.30 -3.11
C LEU A 143 20.89 0.90 -4.02
N VAL A 144 20.59 0.24 -5.13
CA VAL A 144 21.59 -0.03 -6.17
C VAL A 144 22.07 1.32 -6.68
N GLN A 145 23.31 1.68 -6.36
CA GLN A 145 23.96 2.85 -6.96
C GLN A 145 24.19 2.53 -8.43
N LYS A 146 23.72 3.42 -9.30
CA LYS A 146 24.05 3.41 -10.72
C LYS A 146 25.48 3.89 -10.94
#